data_AF-A0A957HBX8-F1
#
_entry.id   AF-A0A957HBX8-F1
#
_cell.length_a   1.000
_cell.length_b   1.000
_cell.length_c   1.000
_cell.angle_alpha   90.00
_cell.angle_beta   90.00
_cell.angle_gamma   90.00
#
_symmetry.space_group_name_H-M   'P 1'
#
loop_
_entity.id
_entity.type
_entity.pdbx_description
1 polymer ?
#
loop_
_entity_poly.entity_id
_entity_poly.type
_entity_poly.pdbx_seq_one_letter_code
_entity_poly.pdbx_strand_id
1 'polypeptide(L)'
;MGQGYNRLGNRRRSAAGQWIIIGFFPGLLCGGLILLLLNVFNVVNFSEPQVIEVTREVTQVVQVREIVTATPNPETTEPVVVVTATNEPVEAAGSGVVVVASPTPTTDPALATTEAPAATSAPSDPTTVEATIASNVPQPTVAAAQAEPEIPAALQTIRDASVIVTIPGGVFELGTSNPEIVEAARQCVEEQGGVCDAADGTDSTPIVRVELEEYQIEQTEVTFEQYVAFLNYQASQGIRHTNGCSGFPCIQTTNENPTNAVIIFDGANYSAPPGLLAHPVYGVTWYGAEAYCRAIGRRLPTEAEWE
;
A
#
# COMPACT_ATOMS: atom_id res chain seq x y z
N MET A 1 -8.60 46.70 -66.48
CA MET A 1 -7.18 46.36 -66.68
C MET A 1 -6.78 45.40 -65.57
N GLY A 2 -6.42 44.14 -65.73
CA GLY A 2 -6.33 43.13 -66.79
C GLY A 2 -6.17 41.79 -66.02
N GLN A 3 -6.89 40.72 -66.37
CA GLN A 3 -6.34 39.49 -66.99
C GLN A 3 -4.95 39.06 -66.46
N GLY A 4 -4.67 37.82 -66.05
CA GLY A 4 -5.38 36.54 -66.13
C GLY A 4 -4.36 35.37 -66.08
N TYR A 5 -4.84 34.16 -65.76
CA TYR A 5 -4.26 32.82 -66.05
C TYR A 5 -2.98 32.39 -65.28
N ASN A 6 -2.78 31.15 -64.77
CA ASN A 6 -3.22 29.83 -65.22
C ASN A 6 -3.10 28.71 -64.15
N ARG A 7 -3.85 27.62 -64.39
CA ARG A 7 -3.86 26.30 -63.74
C ARG A 7 -2.54 25.51 -63.89
N LEU A 8 -2.28 24.56 -62.97
CA LEU A 8 -2.25 23.08 -63.18
C LEU A 8 -1.51 22.36 -62.01
N GLY A 9 -2.08 21.27 -61.51
CA GLY A 9 -1.40 20.42 -60.50
C GLY A 9 -2.22 19.26 -59.94
N ASN A 10 -2.78 18.43 -60.83
CA ASN A 10 -3.45 17.17 -60.49
C ASN A 10 -2.47 16.18 -59.80
N ARG A 11 -2.77 15.67 -58.59
CA ARG A 11 -2.15 14.44 -58.05
C ARG A 11 -3.20 13.46 -57.51
N ARG A 12 -3.52 12.52 -58.41
CA ARG A 12 -3.86 11.11 -58.24
C ARG A 12 -4.30 10.66 -56.83
N ARG A 13 -5.60 10.37 -56.68
CA ARG A 13 -6.14 9.47 -55.66
C ARG A 13 -5.43 8.11 -55.77
N SER A 14 -4.80 7.70 -54.70
CA SER A 14 -4.09 6.43 -54.55
C SER A 14 -5.04 5.25 -54.79
N ALA A 15 -4.68 4.40 -55.76
CA ALA A 15 -5.36 3.17 -56.15
C ALA A 15 -5.13 2.01 -55.15
N ALA A 16 -4.97 2.31 -53.84
CA ALA A 16 -4.72 1.31 -52.81
C ALA A 16 -5.98 0.91 -52.01
N GLY A 17 -7.00 1.78 -51.92
CA GLY A 17 -8.22 1.49 -51.15
C GLY A 17 -9.22 0.57 -51.86
N GLN A 18 -9.10 0.40 -53.17
CA GLN A 18 -10.10 -0.31 -53.99
C GLN A 18 -9.89 -1.84 -54.03
N TRP A 19 -8.71 -2.33 -53.65
CA TRP A 19 -8.39 -3.77 -53.64
C TRP A 19 -8.69 -4.46 -52.30
N ILE A 20 -8.79 -3.72 -51.19
CA ILE A 20 -9.09 -4.29 -49.86
C ILE A 20 -10.57 -4.70 -49.77
N ILE A 21 -11.48 -3.93 -50.38
CA ILE A 21 -12.92 -4.25 -50.39
C ILE A 21 -13.22 -5.45 -51.32
N ILE A 22 -12.45 -5.66 -52.38
CA ILE A 22 -12.65 -6.79 -53.30
C ILE A 22 -12.06 -8.11 -52.73
N GLY A 23 -11.05 -8.05 -51.87
CA GLY A 23 -10.43 -9.26 -51.28
C GLY A 23 -11.05 -9.76 -49.98
N PHE A 24 -11.59 -8.87 -49.15
CA PHE A 24 -12.03 -9.23 -47.79
C PHE A 24 -13.45 -9.84 -47.74
N PHE A 25 -14.35 -9.39 -48.61
CA PHE A 25 -15.74 -9.86 -48.60
C PHE A 25 -15.97 -11.26 -49.22
N PRO A 26 -15.28 -11.70 -50.29
CA PRO A 26 -15.49 -13.04 -50.85
C PRO A 26 -14.84 -14.16 -50.01
N GLY A 27 -13.74 -13.87 -49.30
CA GLY A 27 -13.00 -14.87 -48.52
C GLY A 27 -13.72 -15.33 -47.26
N LEU A 28 -14.38 -14.40 -46.55
CA LEU A 28 -15.09 -14.68 -45.31
C LEU A 28 -16.43 -15.39 -45.56
N LEU A 29 -17.09 -15.07 -46.68
CA LEU A 29 -18.29 -15.74 -47.15
C LEU A 29 -18.05 -17.21 -47.54
N CYS A 30 -16.91 -17.50 -48.16
CA CYS A 30 -16.58 -18.88 -48.58
C CYS A 30 -16.16 -19.76 -47.39
N GLY A 31 -15.44 -19.21 -46.40
CA GLY A 31 -15.05 -19.93 -45.19
C GLY A 31 -16.24 -20.31 -44.30
N GLY A 32 -17.19 -19.39 -44.11
CA GLY A 32 -18.41 -19.64 -43.34
C GLY A 32 -19.31 -20.72 -43.96
N LEU A 33 -19.40 -20.75 -45.30
CA LEU A 33 -20.20 -21.74 -46.02
C LEU A 33 -19.63 -23.16 -45.93
N ILE A 34 -18.29 -23.29 -45.92
CA ILE A 34 -17.61 -24.58 -45.74
C ILE A 34 -17.85 -25.12 -44.32
N LEU A 35 -17.73 -24.29 -43.28
CA LEU A 35 -17.99 -24.70 -41.91
C LEU A 35 -19.47 -25.10 -41.69
N LEU A 36 -20.39 -24.38 -42.32
CA LEU A 36 -21.82 -24.68 -42.22
C LEU A 36 -22.18 -25.98 -42.96
N LEU A 37 -21.58 -26.25 -44.13
CA LEU A 37 -21.74 -27.54 -44.82
C LEU A 37 -21.15 -28.69 -44.01
N LEU A 38 -19.97 -28.53 -43.40
CA LEU A 38 -19.35 -29.57 -42.58
C LEU A 38 -20.16 -29.87 -41.30
N ASN A 39 -20.87 -28.88 -40.75
CA ASN A 39 -21.81 -29.09 -39.64
C ASN A 39 -23.07 -29.84 -40.10
N VAL A 40 -23.66 -29.48 -41.25
CA VAL A 40 -24.85 -30.14 -41.82
C VAL A 40 -24.58 -31.61 -42.19
N PHE A 41 -23.37 -31.93 -42.64
CA PHE A 41 -22.95 -33.32 -42.90
C PHE A 41 -22.37 -34.04 -41.68
N ASN A 42 -22.52 -33.48 -40.47
CA ASN A 42 -22.15 -34.08 -39.19
C ASN A 42 -20.64 -34.40 -39.03
N VAL A 43 -19.77 -33.69 -39.76
CA VAL A 43 -18.31 -33.83 -39.70
C VAL A 43 -17.72 -33.08 -38.48
N VAL A 44 -18.41 -32.03 -38.01
CA VAL A 44 -18.02 -31.24 -36.83
C VAL A 44 -19.25 -30.96 -35.98
N ASN A 45 -19.29 -31.51 -34.76
CA ASN A 45 -20.36 -31.27 -33.78
C ASN A 45 -19.91 -30.24 -32.75
N PHE A 46 -20.58 -29.10 -32.71
CA PHE A 46 -20.45 -28.11 -31.65
C PHE A 46 -21.60 -28.32 -30.67
N SER A 47 -21.41 -29.22 -29.72
CA SER A 47 -22.36 -29.46 -28.61
C SER A 47 -22.17 -28.43 -27.49
N GLU A 48 -23.30 -28.05 -26.87
CA GLU A 48 -23.44 -27.08 -25.77
C GLU A 48 -22.49 -27.32 -24.58
N PRO A 49 -22.13 -26.26 -23.82
CA PRO A 49 -21.27 -26.38 -22.66
C PRO A 49 -21.99 -27.17 -21.55
N GLN A 50 -21.37 -28.26 -21.12
CA GLN A 50 -21.84 -29.06 -19.98
C GLN A 50 -21.59 -28.29 -18.68
N VAL A 51 -22.64 -28.13 -17.87
CA VAL A 51 -22.55 -27.65 -16.49
C VAL A 51 -21.94 -28.77 -15.64
N ILE A 52 -20.80 -28.51 -15.02
CA ILE A 52 -20.18 -29.41 -14.05
C ILE A 52 -20.84 -29.14 -12.69
N GLU A 53 -21.78 -29.98 -12.27
CA GLU A 53 -22.23 -30.02 -10.88
C GLU A 53 -21.13 -30.65 -10.03
N VAL A 54 -20.48 -29.82 -9.20
CA VAL A 54 -19.56 -30.29 -8.16
C VAL A 54 -20.39 -30.59 -6.91
N THR A 55 -20.74 -31.85 -6.73
CA THR A 55 -21.37 -32.33 -5.48
C THR A 55 -20.33 -32.29 -4.36
N ARG A 56 -20.46 -31.35 -3.44
CA ARG A 56 -19.66 -31.33 -2.19
C ARG A 56 -20.32 -32.28 -1.20
N GLU A 57 -19.68 -33.39 -0.87
CA GLU A 57 -20.10 -34.23 0.26
C GLU A 57 -19.94 -33.42 1.56
N VAL A 58 -21.06 -33.15 2.24
CA VAL A 58 -21.08 -32.54 3.56
C VAL A 58 -20.78 -33.63 4.59
N THR A 59 -19.54 -33.74 5.03
CA THR A 59 -19.21 -34.53 6.22
C THR A 59 -19.68 -33.75 7.45
N GLN A 60 -20.73 -34.26 8.10
CA GLN A 60 -21.29 -33.67 9.32
C GLN A 60 -20.27 -33.80 10.46
N VAL A 61 -19.69 -32.68 10.90
CA VAL A 61 -18.81 -32.65 12.08
C VAL A 61 -19.70 -32.72 13.33
N VAL A 62 -19.58 -33.83 14.05
CA VAL A 62 -20.17 -34.03 15.37
C VAL A 62 -19.54 -33.02 16.34
N GLN A 63 -20.34 -32.05 16.80
CA GLN A 63 -19.93 -31.12 17.85
C GLN A 63 -19.88 -31.88 19.19
N VAL A 64 -18.68 -32.18 19.67
CA VAL A 64 -18.46 -32.63 21.05
C VAL A 64 -18.50 -31.39 21.94
N ARG A 65 -19.53 -31.29 22.77
CA ARG A 65 -19.69 -30.23 23.77
C ARG A 65 -18.71 -30.49 24.91
N GLU A 66 -17.55 -29.85 24.88
CA GLU A 66 -16.63 -29.84 26.02
C GLU A 66 -17.05 -28.74 26.99
N ILE A 67 -17.57 -29.15 28.15
CA ILE A 67 -17.93 -28.24 29.24
C ILE A 67 -16.64 -27.91 30.01
N VAL A 68 -16.03 -26.77 29.71
CA VAL A 68 -14.90 -26.26 30.51
C VAL A 68 -15.47 -25.64 31.78
N THR A 69 -15.14 -26.27 32.90
CA THR A 69 -15.53 -25.83 34.24
C THR A 69 -14.60 -24.69 34.65
N ALA A 70 -15.16 -23.53 34.97
CA ALA A 70 -14.40 -22.35 35.42
C ALA A 70 -13.64 -22.64 36.73
N THR A 71 -12.37 -22.27 36.76
CA THR A 71 -11.61 -22.01 38.00
C THR A 71 -10.85 -20.70 37.78
N PRO A 72 -11.00 -19.66 38.63
CA PRO A 72 -10.37 -18.37 38.41
C PRO A 72 -9.04 -18.24 39.18
N ASN A 73 -7.94 -17.84 38.51
CA ASN A 73 -6.86 -16.95 39.02
C ASN A 73 -5.65 -16.85 38.03
N PRO A 74 -4.72 -15.88 38.18
CA PRO A 74 -4.82 -14.41 38.19
C PRO A 74 -4.13 -13.77 36.96
N GLU A 75 -4.46 -12.50 36.70
CA GLU A 75 -3.68 -11.54 35.88
C GLU A 75 -3.17 -12.04 34.51
N THR A 76 -4.08 -12.15 33.55
CA THR A 76 -3.69 -12.11 32.13
C THR A 76 -3.35 -10.67 31.78
N THR A 77 -2.06 -10.32 31.76
CA THR A 77 -1.60 -9.17 30.97
C THR A 77 -1.90 -9.48 29.51
N GLU A 78 -2.96 -8.86 28.99
CA GLU A 78 -3.27 -8.91 27.56
C GLU A 78 -2.10 -8.33 26.76
N PRO A 79 -1.70 -8.93 25.63
CA PRO A 79 -0.56 -8.48 24.86
C PRO A 79 -0.86 -7.11 24.25
N VAL A 80 -0.08 -6.10 24.64
CA VAL A 80 -0.08 -4.79 23.99
C VAL A 80 0.70 -4.89 22.68
N VAL A 81 0.06 -4.53 21.58
CA VAL A 81 0.72 -4.49 20.26
C VAL A 81 1.32 -3.11 20.05
N VAL A 82 2.64 -3.04 19.89
CA VAL A 82 3.35 -1.81 19.53
C VAL A 82 3.30 -1.68 18.01
N VAL A 83 2.61 -0.66 17.50
CA VAL A 83 2.48 -0.41 16.06
C VAL A 83 3.44 0.72 15.68
N THR A 84 4.38 0.44 14.78
CA THR A 84 5.26 1.45 14.17
C THR A 84 4.86 1.66 12.72
N ALA A 85 4.84 2.92 12.27
CA ALA A 85 4.50 3.27 10.90
C ALA A 85 5.33 2.51 9.87
N THR A 86 4.67 1.68 9.07
CA THR A 86 5.28 0.94 7.96
C THR A 86 4.90 1.60 6.64
N ASN A 87 5.89 1.85 5.78
CA ASN A 87 5.74 2.60 4.53
C ASN A 87 5.34 1.71 3.34
N GLU A 88 4.77 0.51 3.55
CA GLU A 88 4.40 -0.39 2.46
C GLU A 88 3.03 -1.02 2.76
N PRO A 89 2.14 -1.17 1.76
CA PRO A 89 0.86 -1.83 1.98
C PRO A 89 1.10 -3.32 2.28
N VAL A 90 0.53 -3.79 3.40
CA VAL A 90 0.49 -5.21 3.71
C VAL A 90 -0.69 -5.82 2.93
N GLU A 91 -0.40 -6.61 1.90
CA GLU A 91 -1.42 -7.48 1.31
C GLU A 91 -1.85 -8.53 2.35
N ALA A 92 -3.16 -8.73 2.51
CA ALA A 92 -3.72 -9.75 3.40
C ALA A 92 -3.15 -11.14 3.04
N ALA A 93 -2.27 -11.66 3.89
CA ALA A 93 -1.61 -12.94 3.68
C ALA A 93 -2.63 -14.09 3.84
N GLY A 94 -2.85 -14.82 2.75
CA GLY A 94 -3.62 -16.05 2.75
C GLY A 94 -3.02 -17.10 3.70
N SER A 95 -3.91 -17.82 4.39
CA SER A 95 -3.65 -18.89 5.35
C SER A 95 -2.50 -19.82 4.95
N GLY A 96 -1.34 -19.63 5.58
CA GLY A 96 -0.18 -20.52 5.51
C GLY A 96 0.14 -21.12 6.87
N VAL A 97 0.12 -22.46 6.96
CA VAL A 97 0.42 -23.24 8.17
C VAL A 97 1.86 -23.03 8.61
N VAL A 98 2.06 -22.45 9.80
CA VAL A 98 3.37 -22.39 10.48
C VAL A 98 3.57 -23.66 11.30
N VAL A 99 4.56 -24.47 10.92
CA VAL A 99 5.03 -25.62 11.69
C VAL A 99 5.92 -25.10 12.82
N VAL A 100 5.48 -25.27 14.07
CA VAL A 100 6.25 -24.92 15.27
C VAL A 100 7.28 -26.03 15.56
N ALA A 101 8.56 -25.66 15.67
CA ALA A 101 9.61 -26.55 16.18
C ALA A 101 9.79 -26.37 17.70
N SER A 102 9.81 -27.49 18.42
CA SER A 102 9.91 -27.59 19.89
C SER A 102 11.28 -27.17 20.47
N PRO A 103 11.34 -26.69 21.74
CA PRO A 103 12.59 -26.29 22.39
C PRO A 103 13.37 -27.49 22.98
N THR A 104 14.71 -27.37 22.96
CA THR A 104 15.68 -28.33 23.54
C THR A 104 16.06 -27.94 24.98
N PRO A 105 16.28 -28.89 25.92
CA PRO A 105 16.53 -28.58 27.33
C PRO A 105 17.98 -28.21 27.67
N THR A 106 18.12 -27.31 28.64
CA THR A 106 19.35 -26.88 29.33
C THR A 106 19.86 -27.94 30.31
N THR A 107 21.17 -28.20 30.32
CA THR A 107 21.86 -29.02 31.33
C THR A 107 22.85 -28.19 32.14
N ASP A 108 22.81 -28.38 33.46
CA ASP A 108 23.62 -27.78 34.54
C ASP A 108 25.13 -28.10 34.43
N PRO A 109 26.05 -27.24 34.89
CA PRO A 109 27.49 -27.52 34.90
C PRO A 109 27.96 -28.22 36.19
N ALA A 110 28.71 -29.30 36.02
CA ALA A 110 29.34 -30.07 37.08
C ALA A 110 30.65 -29.45 37.60
N LEU A 111 30.88 -29.61 38.91
CA LEU A 111 32.12 -29.36 39.66
C LEU A 111 33.36 -30.03 39.04
N ALA A 112 34.49 -29.31 39.06
CA ALA A 112 35.82 -29.94 39.10
C ALA A 112 36.78 -29.14 39.99
N THR A 113 37.48 -29.91 40.83
CA THR A 113 38.28 -29.50 41.99
C THR A 113 39.74 -29.21 41.62
N THR A 114 40.31 -28.29 42.40
CA THR A 114 41.72 -27.91 42.63
C THR A 114 42.77 -29.02 42.54
N GLU A 115 43.92 -28.72 41.92
CA GLU A 115 45.23 -29.14 42.45
C GLU A 115 46.38 -28.23 41.95
N ALA A 116 47.21 -27.78 42.90
CA ALA A 116 48.54 -27.17 42.71
C ALA A 116 49.51 -27.98 43.60
N PRO A 117 50.84 -28.02 43.33
CA PRO A 117 51.71 -27.05 44.01
C PRO A 117 53.10 -26.73 43.38
N ALA A 118 53.67 -25.62 43.88
CA ALA A 118 55.10 -25.33 44.20
C ALA A 118 56.16 -25.18 43.08
N ALA A 119 57.23 -24.38 43.17
CA ALA A 119 57.69 -23.22 43.97
C ALA A 119 59.10 -22.80 43.45
N THR A 120 59.56 -21.58 43.80
CA THR A 120 60.99 -21.10 43.84
C THR A 120 61.54 -20.52 42.52
N SER A 121 62.11 -19.31 42.39
CA SER A 121 62.90 -18.42 43.27
C SER A 121 62.93 -16.96 42.74
N ALA A 122 63.10 -16.00 43.66
CA ALA A 122 63.59 -14.62 43.44
C ALA A 122 65.14 -14.61 43.61
N PRO A 123 65.95 -13.54 43.32
CA PRO A 123 65.63 -12.10 43.37
C PRO A 123 66.24 -11.20 42.27
N SER A 124 65.79 -9.93 42.17
CA SER A 124 66.59 -8.68 42.07
C SER A 124 65.80 -7.56 41.37
N ASP A 125 65.48 -6.51 42.13
CA ASP A 125 65.04 -5.17 41.69
C ASP A 125 66.27 -4.31 41.26
N PRO A 126 66.12 -3.07 40.78
CA PRO A 126 65.02 -2.45 40.03
C PRO A 126 65.53 -1.59 38.84
N THR A 127 64.75 -1.38 37.78
CA THR A 127 64.82 -0.10 37.04
C THR A 127 63.50 0.22 36.35
N THR A 128 62.92 1.31 36.80
CA THR A 128 61.79 2.05 36.25
C THR A 128 61.96 2.37 34.77
N VAL A 129 61.01 1.92 33.94
CA VAL A 129 60.65 2.60 32.69
C VAL A 129 59.13 2.67 32.65
N GLU A 130 58.62 3.85 32.98
CA GLU A 130 57.20 4.21 32.90
C GLU A 130 56.85 4.37 31.41
N ALA A 131 56.42 3.28 30.78
CA ALA A 131 55.81 3.33 29.46
C ALA A 131 54.33 3.67 29.63
N THR A 132 54.00 4.95 29.45
CA THR A 132 52.63 5.42 29.19
C THR A 132 52.11 4.72 27.93
N ILE A 133 51.30 3.67 28.09
CA ILE A 133 50.49 3.15 27.00
C ILE A 133 49.37 4.17 26.78
N ALA A 134 49.54 5.00 25.76
CA ALA A 134 48.48 5.83 25.21
C ALA A 134 47.31 4.91 24.83
N SER A 135 46.19 5.09 25.52
CA SER A 135 44.94 4.43 25.19
C SER A 135 44.41 5.08 23.90
N ASN A 136 44.86 4.59 22.74
CA ASN A 136 44.19 4.85 21.47
C ASN A 136 42.92 4.00 21.41
N VAL A 137 41.93 4.39 22.22
CA VAL A 137 40.54 4.05 21.93
C VAL A 137 40.11 5.04 20.87
N PRO A 138 39.80 4.62 19.63
CA PRO A 138 39.14 5.50 18.69
C PRO A 138 37.81 5.92 19.31
N GLN A 139 37.72 7.19 19.68
CA GLN A 139 36.49 7.86 20.04
C GLN A 139 35.45 7.54 18.94
N PRO A 140 34.22 7.12 19.28
CA PRO A 140 33.19 6.98 18.27
C PRO A 140 33.03 8.36 17.64
N THR A 141 33.43 8.45 16.37
CA THR A 141 33.09 9.58 15.52
C THR A 141 31.58 9.73 15.63
N VAL A 142 31.13 10.82 16.23
CA VAL A 142 29.72 11.24 16.16
C VAL A 142 29.44 11.32 14.67
N ALA A 143 28.73 10.32 14.15
CA ALA A 143 28.19 10.37 12.81
C ALA A 143 27.42 11.70 12.75
N ALA A 144 27.85 12.58 11.86
CA ALA A 144 27.15 13.82 11.60
C ALA A 144 25.68 13.46 11.40
N ALA A 145 24.80 14.03 12.22
CA ALA A 145 23.37 13.98 12.00
C ALA A 145 23.17 14.34 10.52
N GLN A 146 22.71 13.37 9.72
CA GLN A 146 22.37 13.64 8.34
C GLN A 146 21.34 14.76 8.38
N ALA A 147 21.67 15.90 7.79
CA ALA A 147 20.73 17.01 7.70
C ALA A 147 19.48 16.45 7.02
N GLU A 148 18.34 16.54 7.72
CA GLU A 148 17.05 16.20 7.16
C GLU A 148 16.90 16.96 5.83
N PRO A 149 16.50 16.28 4.73
CA PRO A 149 16.42 16.93 3.44
C PRO A 149 15.50 18.15 3.54
N GLU A 150 16.06 19.33 3.25
CA GLU A 150 15.32 20.58 3.34
C GLU A 150 14.15 20.55 2.35
N ILE A 151 12.94 20.76 2.87
CA ILE A 151 11.73 20.78 2.04
C ILE A 151 11.83 21.97 1.07
N PRO A 152 11.65 21.76 -0.24
CA PRO A 152 11.68 22.83 -1.23
C PRO A 152 10.69 23.95 -0.88
N ALA A 153 11.07 25.21 -1.10
CA ALA A 153 10.23 26.38 -0.75
C ALA A 153 8.81 26.31 -1.36
N ALA A 154 8.67 25.76 -2.57
CA ALA A 154 7.37 25.55 -3.21
C ALA A 154 6.45 24.59 -2.42
N LEU A 155 7.04 23.62 -1.72
CA LEU A 155 6.32 22.64 -0.90
C LEU A 155 6.17 23.07 0.56
N GLN A 156 7.01 23.99 1.05
CA GLN A 156 6.84 24.58 2.40
C GLN A 156 5.50 25.31 2.52
N THR A 157 5.10 26.07 1.49
CA THR A 157 3.83 26.82 1.52
C THR A 157 2.62 25.91 1.72
N ILE A 158 2.58 24.74 1.07
CA ILE A 158 1.46 23.80 1.22
C ILE A 158 1.53 23.02 2.54
N ARG A 159 2.74 22.75 3.07
CA ARG A 159 2.94 22.14 4.38
C ARG A 159 2.40 23.02 5.50
N ASP A 160 2.72 24.31 5.42
CA ASP A 160 2.39 25.32 6.43
C ASP A 160 0.91 25.75 6.37
N ALA A 161 0.25 25.51 5.24
CA ALA A 161 -1.18 25.76 5.09
C ALA A 161 -2.06 24.78 5.89
N SER A 162 -1.57 23.58 6.19
CA SER A 162 -2.35 22.58 6.94
C SER A 162 -2.34 22.87 8.44
N VAL A 163 -3.51 22.78 9.06
CA VAL A 163 -3.62 22.75 10.53
C VAL A 163 -3.23 21.36 11.03
N ILE A 164 -2.31 21.32 11.99
CA ILE A 164 -1.82 20.08 12.60
C ILE A 164 -2.35 19.97 14.03
N VAL A 165 -2.85 18.78 14.36
CA VAL A 165 -3.29 18.42 15.71
C VAL A 165 -2.34 17.38 16.28
N THR A 166 -1.97 17.55 17.55
CA THR A 166 -1.18 16.56 18.30
C THR A 166 -2.11 15.59 18.99
N ILE A 167 -1.82 14.29 18.83
CA ILE A 167 -2.48 13.20 19.55
C ILE A 167 -1.50 12.69 20.61
N PRO A 168 -1.82 12.83 21.91
CA PRO A 168 -0.96 12.35 22.98
C PRO A 168 -0.72 10.85 22.87
N GLY A 169 0.51 10.42 23.13
CA GLY A 169 0.83 8.99 23.21
C GLY A 169 0.09 8.30 24.36
N GLY A 170 -0.19 7.01 24.19
CA GLY A 170 -0.96 6.23 25.15
C GLY A 170 -1.35 4.86 24.64
N VAL A 171 -2.14 4.16 25.46
CA VAL A 171 -2.74 2.86 25.09
C VAL A 171 -4.19 3.09 24.69
N PHE A 172 -4.54 2.66 23.49
CA PHE A 172 -5.85 2.79 22.86
C PHE A 172 -6.45 1.41 22.57
N GLU A 173 -7.75 1.39 22.31
CA GLU A 173 -8.48 0.23 21.81
C GLU A 173 -8.69 0.41 20.30
N LEU A 174 -8.22 -0.55 19.51
CA LEU A 174 -8.41 -0.63 18.06
C LEU A 174 -9.44 -1.70 17.74
N GLY A 175 -10.37 -1.40 16.84
CA GLY A 175 -11.44 -2.29 16.45
C GLY A 175 -12.68 -2.17 17.35
N THR A 176 -13.65 -3.05 17.10
CA THR A 176 -14.98 -3.01 17.72
C THR A 176 -15.44 -4.41 18.13
N SER A 177 -16.58 -4.47 18.82
CA SER A 177 -17.19 -5.71 19.28
C SER A 177 -18.28 -6.22 18.32
N ASN A 178 -18.49 -7.54 18.29
CA ASN A 178 -19.56 -8.15 17.48
C ASN A 178 -20.96 -7.53 17.75
N PRO A 179 -21.37 -7.24 19.00
CA PRO A 179 -22.65 -6.56 19.26
C PRO A 179 -22.73 -5.16 18.64
N GLU A 180 -21.64 -4.39 18.64
CA GLU A 180 -21.59 -3.07 18.02
C GLU A 180 -21.70 -3.14 16.50
N ILE A 181 -21.07 -4.14 15.86
CA ILE A 181 -21.22 -4.38 14.42
C ILE A 181 -22.66 -4.70 14.04
N VAL A 182 -23.32 -5.57 14.81
CA VAL A 182 -24.73 -5.93 14.57
C VAL A 182 -25.62 -4.70 14.71
N GLU A 183 -25.35 -3.86 15.71
CA GLU A 183 -26.09 -2.62 15.92
C GLU A 183 -25.82 -1.59 14.82
N ALA A 184 -24.58 -1.43 14.37
CA ALA A 184 -24.21 -0.56 13.27
C ALA A 184 -24.88 -1.00 11.95
N ALA A 185 -24.90 -2.31 11.66
CA ALA A 185 -25.62 -2.85 10.51
C ALA A 185 -27.13 -2.59 10.59
N ARG A 186 -27.73 -2.74 11.78
CA ARG A 186 -29.14 -2.39 12.02
C ARG A 186 -29.41 -0.91 11.77
N GLN A 187 -28.59 -0.01 12.32
CA GLN A 187 -28.73 1.44 12.11
C GLN A 187 -28.59 1.82 10.63
N CYS A 188 -27.64 1.23 9.92
CA CYS A 188 -27.49 1.44 8.48
C CYS A 188 -28.78 1.09 7.71
N VAL A 189 -29.37 -0.08 7.98
CA VAL A 189 -30.58 -0.54 7.27
C VAL A 189 -31.82 0.26 7.69
N GLU A 190 -32.04 0.42 8.99
CA GLU A 190 -33.30 0.96 9.52
C GLU A 190 -33.36 2.49 9.52
N GLU A 191 -32.23 3.15 9.78
CA GLU A 191 -32.18 4.60 9.96
C GLU A 191 -31.63 5.32 8.72
N GLN A 192 -30.67 4.70 8.02
CA GLN A 192 -30.00 5.30 6.87
C GLN A 192 -30.51 4.77 5.53
N GLY A 193 -31.34 3.71 5.54
CA GLY A 193 -31.86 3.07 4.33
C GLY A 193 -30.78 2.44 3.45
N GLY A 194 -29.63 2.12 4.06
CA GLY A 194 -28.50 1.49 3.39
C GLY A 194 -28.68 -0.02 3.21
N VAL A 195 -27.71 -0.64 2.55
CA VAL A 195 -27.61 -2.09 2.38
C VAL A 195 -26.35 -2.53 3.12
N CYS A 196 -26.52 -2.94 4.38
CA CYS A 196 -25.44 -3.39 5.26
C CYS A 196 -25.77 -4.75 5.87
N ASP A 197 -24.75 -5.59 6.02
CA ASP A 197 -24.80 -6.85 6.76
C ASP A 197 -23.75 -6.82 7.89
N ALA A 198 -23.98 -7.56 8.98
CA ALA A 198 -22.99 -7.65 10.05
C ALA A 198 -21.66 -8.28 9.59
N ALA A 199 -21.67 -9.06 8.50
CA ALA A 199 -20.46 -9.57 7.87
C ALA A 199 -19.52 -8.47 7.38
N ASP A 200 -20.05 -7.28 7.04
CA ASP A 200 -19.28 -6.15 6.51
C ASP A 200 -18.33 -5.54 7.54
N GLY A 201 -18.52 -5.80 8.84
CA GLY A 201 -17.66 -5.30 9.92
C GLY A 201 -16.72 -6.35 10.52
N THR A 202 -16.65 -7.56 9.95
CA THR A 202 -15.91 -8.67 10.57
C THR A 202 -14.40 -8.47 10.63
N ASP A 203 -13.85 -7.63 9.75
CA ASP A 203 -12.44 -7.21 9.73
C ASP A 203 -12.08 -6.25 10.88
N SER A 204 -13.07 -5.64 11.51
CA SER A 204 -12.91 -4.70 12.62
C SER A 204 -12.91 -5.39 13.99
N THR A 205 -12.80 -6.72 14.06
CA THR A 205 -12.81 -7.51 15.31
C THR A 205 -11.57 -8.40 15.46
N PRO A 206 -11.16 -8.74 16.69
CA PRO A 206 -11.66 -8.25 17.99
C PRO A 206 -11.10 -6.86 18.33
N ILE A 207 -11.57 -6.27 19.43
CA ILE A 207 -10.90 -5.13 20.06
C ILE A 207 -9.50 -5.57 20.50
N VAL A 208 -8.48 -4.80 20.12
CA VAL A 208 -7.07 -5.03 20.49
C VAL A 208 -6.50 -3.78 21.16
N ARG A 209 -5.66 -3.95 22.18
CA ARG A 209 -4.94 -2.83 22.82
C ARG A 209 -3.68 -2.49 22.04
N VAL A 210 -3.60 -1.25 21.57
CA VAL A 210 -2.45 -0.71 20.83
C VAL A 210 -1.77 0.40 21.64
N GLU A 211 -0.45 0.40 21.69
CA GLU A 211 0.32 1.50 22.29
C GLU A 211 0.90 2.36 21.17
N LEU A 212 0.58 3.66 21.21
CA LEU A 212 1.04 4.65 20.26
C LEU A 212 1.91 5.70 20.96
N GLU A 213 2.99 6.09 20.30
CA GLU A 213 3.74 7.29 20.68
C GLU A 213 2.93 8.56 20.39
N GLU A 214 3.34 9.69 20.95
CA GLU A 214 2.76 10.98 20.55
C GLU A 214 3.05 11.25 19.08
N TYR A 215 2.01 11.59 18.32
CA TYR A 215 2.13 11.93 16.91
C TYR A 215 1.27 13.14 16.54
N GLN A 216 1.41 13.56 15.29
CA GLN A 216 0.71 14.69 14.73
C GLN A 216 0.01 14.28 13.44
N ILE A 217 -1.23 14.75 13.26
CA ILE A 217 -2.03 14.50 12.07
C ILE A 217 -2.66 15.80 11.56
N GLU A 218 -2.86 15.91 10.25
CA GLU A 218 -3.60 17.03 9.67
C GLU A 218 -5.05 16.97 10.13
N GLN A 219 -5.60 18.12 10.54
CA GLN A 219 -6.99 18.21 11.00
C GLN A 219 -8.00 17.89 9.88
N THR A 220 -7.60 18.12 8.63
CA THR A 220 -8.42 17.95 7.43
C THR A 220 -7.64 17.20 6.37
N GLU A 221 -8.35 16.59 5.43
CA GLU A 221 -7.74 15.93 4.28
C GLU A 221 -7.01 16.93 3.38
N VAL A 222 -6.03 16.40 2.63
CA VAL A 222 -5.28 17.16 1.62
C VAL A 222 -6.24 17.67 0.55
N THR A 223 -6.15 18.95 0.22
CA THR A 223 -7.02 19.60 -0.75
C THR A 223 -6.53 19.45 -2.19
N PHE A 224 -7.43 19.68 -3.17
CA PHE A 224 -7.03 19.76 -4.58
C PHE A 224 -5.95 20.81 -4.83
N GLU A 225 -6.02 21.97 -4.17
CA GLU A 225 -5.01 23.04 -4.31
C GLU A 225 -3.62 22.56 -3.88
N GLN A 226 -3.53 21.94 -2.70
CA GLN A 226 -2.27 21.40 -2.19
C GLN A 226 -1.70 20.31 -3.10
N TYR A 227 -2.55 19.37 -3.56
CA TYR A 227 -2.08 18.27 -4.40
C TYR A 227 -1.68 18.73 -5.81
N VAL A 228 -2.40 19.70 -6.40
CA VAL A 228 -2.02 20.31 -7.68
C VAL A 228 -0.68 21.04 -7.58
N ALA A 229 -0.42 21.76 -6.48
CA ALA A 229 0.87 22.39 -6.25
C ALA A 229 2.01 21.36 -6.18
N PHE A 230 1.79 20.22 -5.51
CA PHE A 230 2.72 19.09 -5.50
C PHE A 230 2.97 18.52 -6.91
N LEU A 231 1.93 18.29 -7.71
CA LEU A 231 2.08 17.77 -9.07
C LEU A 231 2.84 18.76 -9.97
N ASN A 232 2.59 20.06 -9.84
CA ASN A 232 3.31 21.11 -10.55
C ASN A 232 4.78 21.18 -10.13
N TYR A 233 5.08 21.03 -8.83
CA TYR A 233 6.45 20.88 -8.36
C TYR A 233 7.13 19.67 -8.99
N GLN A 234 6.51 18.48 -8.96
CA GLN A 234 7.05 17.29 -9.63
C GLN A 234 7.28 17.50 -11.13
N ALA A 235 6.33 18.13 -11.84
CA ALA A 235 6.49 18.44 -13.26
C ALA A 235 7.70 19.33 -13.55
N SER A 236 7.99 20.31 -12.68
CA SER A 236 9.18 21.16 -12.78
C SER A 236 10.48 20.38 -12.67
N GLN A 237 10.46 19.23 -11.98
CA GLN A 237 11.59 18.31 -11.85
C GLN A 237 11.64 17.25 -12.96
N GLY A 238 10.76 17.34 -13.97
CA GLY A 238 10.65 16.35 -15.04
C GLY A 238 9.90 15.07 -14.66
N ILE A 239 9.33 15.01 -13.45
CA ILE A 239 8.55 13.88 -12.96
C ILE A 239 7.10 14.04 -13.46
N ARG A 240 6.41 12.94 -13.76
CA ARG A 240 5.06 12.95 -14.34
C ARG A 240 4.09 12.16 -13.47
N HIS A 241 2.83 12.58 -13.41
CA HIS A 241 1.79 11.91 -12.61
C HIS A 241 1.56 10.45 -13.03
N THR A 242 1.93 10.04 -14.24
CA THR A 242 1.69 8.67 -14.75
C THR A 242 2.64 7.63 -14.17
N ASN A 243 3.80 8.02 -13.65
CA ASN A 243 4.81 7.09 -13.12
C ASN A 243 5.73 7.71 -12.03
N GLY A 244 5.47 8.94 -11.60
CA GLY A 244 6.34 9.71 -10.72
C GLY A 244 6.31 9.30 -9.26
N CYS A 245 5.33 8.49 -8.87
CA CYS A 245 5.12 8.09 -7.49
C CYS A 245 5.62 6.65 -7.32
N SER A 246 6.93 6.51 -7.07
CA SER A 246 7.61 5.22 -6.93
C SER A 246 7.48 4.29 -8.16
N GLY A 247 7.40 4.87 -9.36
CA GLY A 247 7.19 4.12 -10.60
C GLY A 247 5.71 3.87 -10.94
N PHE A 248 4.79 4.22 -10.04
CA PHE A 248 3.36 4.08 -10.21
C PHE A 248 2.69 5.43 -10.51
N PRO A 249 1.46 5.42 -11.08
CA PRO A 249 0.68 6.64 -11.24
C PRO A 249 0.38 7.28 -9.87
N CYS A 250 0.56 8.58 -9.77
CA CYS A 250 0.19 9.39 -8.60
C CYS A 250 -1.34 9.62 -8.52
N ILE A 251 -1.96 9.85 -9.67
CA ILE A 251 -3.38 10.16 -9.84
C ILE A 251 -3.75 10.02 -11.32
N GLN A 252 -5.00 9.73 -11.64
CA GLN A 252 -5.52 9.89 -13.00
C GLN A 252 -6.00 11.33 -13.23
N THR A 253 -5.61 11.94 -14.35
CA THR A 253 -6.11 13.23 -14.78
C THR A 253 -7.30 13.06 -15.73
N THR A 254 -7.92 14.16 -16.15
CA THR A 254 -8.97 14.15 -17.18
C THR A 254 -8.50 13.56 -18.52
N ASN A 255 -7.19 13.47 -18.75
CA ASN A 255 -6.64 12.87 -19.97
C ASN A 255 -6.78 11.34 -19.96
N GLU A 256 -6.58 10.70 -18.81
CA GLU A 256 -6.72 9.26 -18.65
C GLU A 256 -8.17 8.86 -18.32
N ASN A 257 -8.89 9.71 -17.59
CA ASN A 257 -10.25 9.44 -17.12
C ASN A 257 -11.14 10.69 -17.22
N PRO A 258 -11.68 11.00 -18.42
CA PRO A 258 -12.42 12.24 -18.67
C PRO A 258 -13.78 12.32 -17.95
N THR A 259 -14.29 11.20 -17.43
CA THR A 259 -15.61 11.16 -16.77
C THR A 259 -15.51 11.37 -15.26
N ASN A 260 -14.47 10.82 -14.62
CA ASN A 260 -14.41 10.74 -13.16
C ASN A 260 -13.23 11.51 -12.55
N ALA A 261 -12.19 11.85 -13.32
CA ALA A 261 -11.08 12.64 -12.81
C ALA A 261 -11.39 14.15 -12.82
N VAL A 262 -10.76 14.88 -11.89
CA VAL A 262 -10.95 16.33 -11.73
C VAL A 262 -9.74 17.13 -12.20
N ILE A 263 -8.53 16.63 -11.93
CA ILE A 263 -7.30 17.36 -12.25
C ILE A 263 -7.09 17.36 -13.76
N ILE A 264 -6.89 18.54 -14.32
CA ILE A 264 -6.62 18.78 -15.74
C ILE A 264 -5.11 18.88 -15.92
N PHE A 265 -4.57 18.17 -16.91
CA PHE A 265 -3.16 18.29 -17.33
C PHE A 265 -3.09 18.82 -18.76
N ASP A 266 -2.49 20.00 -18.94
CA ASP A 266 -2.41 20.70 -20.24
C ASP A 266 -1.19 20.28 -21.10
N GLY A 267 -0.42 19.30 -20.62
CA GLY A 267 0.85 18.87 -21.22
C GLY A 267 2.09 19.39 -20.50
N ALA A 268 1.94 20.42 -19.66
CA ALA A 268 3.02 20.98 -18.84
C ALA A 268 2.63 21.17 -17.37
N ASN A 269 1.44 21.69 -17.12
CA ASN A 269 0.94 22.07 -15.80
C ASN A 269 -0.35 21.33 -15.45
N TYR A 270 -0.58 21.23 -14.15
CA TYR A 270 -1.79 20.70 -13.54
C TYR A 270 -2.66 21.84 -13.01
N SER A 271 -3.96 21.67 -13.13
CA SER A 271 -4.95 22.59 -12.55
C SER A 271 -6.19 21.81 -12.11
N ALA A 272 -6.99 22.40 -11.24
CA ALA A 272 -8.31 21.90 -10.86
C ALA A 272 -9.33 23.05 -10.98
N PRO A 273 -10.64 22.74 -11.15
CA PRO A 273 -11.67 23.76 -11.19
C PRO A 273 -11.66 24.62 -9.91
N PRO A 274 -11.80 25.97 -10.00
CA PRO A 274 -11.71 26.86 -8.84
C PRO A 274 -12.67 26.49 -7.70
N GLY A 275 -13.86 25.99 -8.02
CA GLY A 275 -14.85 25.57 -7.02
C GLY A 275 -14.48 24.30 -6.25
N LEU A 276 -13.43 23.57 -6.65
CA LEU A 276 -12.98 22.35 -5.98
C LEU A 276 -11.65 22.51 -5.26
N LEU A 277 -10.95 23.64 -5.39
CA LEU A 277 -9.59 23.81 -4.87
C LEU A 277 -9.47 23.54 -3.36
N ALA A 278 -10.45 23.96 -2.57
CA ALA A 278 -10.48 23.75 -1.12
C ALA A 278 -11.14 22.44 -0.68
N HIS A 279 -11.59 21.58 -1.61
CA HIS A 279 -12.17 20.29 -1.28
C HIS A 279 -11.10 19.21 -1.12
N PRO A 280 -11.35 18.15 -0.32
CA PRO A 280 -10.50 16.96 -0.27
C PRO A 280 -10.21 16.42 -1.67
N VAL A 281 -8.94 16.19 -1.95
CA VAL A 281 -8.52 15.55 -3.20
C VAL A 281 -8.98 14.10 -3.21
N TYR A 282 -9.46 13.63 -4.35
CA TYR A 282 -9.84 12.23 -4.54
C TYR A 282 -9.29 11.69 -5.86
N GLY A 283 -9.33 10.36 -6.02
CA GLY A 283 -8.73 9.67 -7.17
C GLY A 283 -7.20 9.59 -7.11
N VAL A 284 -6.61 9.97 -5.98
CA VAL A 284 -5.19 9.80 -5.67
C VAL A 284 -4.93 8.33 -5.38
N THR A 285 -3.85 7.77 -5.93
CA THR A 285 -3.44 6.40 -5.61
C THR A 285 -2.73 6.37 -4.25
N TRP A 286 -2.63 5.21 -3.61
CA TRP A 286 -1.84 5.07 -2.39
C TRP A 286 -0.39 5.57 -2.58
N TYR A 287 0.24 5.24 -3.71
CA TYR A 287 1.59 5.74 -4.06
C TYR A 287 1.63 7.27 -4.20
N GLY A 288 0.58 7.87 -4.78
CA GLY A 288 0.44 9.31 -4.89
C GLY A 288 0.34 10.01 -3.53
N ALA A 289 -0.46 9.44 -2.63
CA ALA A 289 -0.62 9.94 -1.27
C ALA A 289 0.70 9.84 -0.49
N GLU A 290 1.38 8.69 -0.55
CA GLU A 290 2.68 8.50 0.08
C GLU A 290 3.73 9.49 -0.45
N ALA A 291 3.84 9.64 -1.78
CA ALA A 291 4.79 10.53 -2.42
C ALA A 291 4.53 12.00 -2.04
N TYR A 292 3.26 12.41 -1.94
CA TYR A 292 2.88 13.74 -1.45
C TYR A 292 3.37 13.96 -0.02
N CYS A 293 3.03 13.04 0.90
CA CYS A 293 3.43 13.15 2.30
C CYS A 293 4.95 13.25 2.43
N ARG A 294 5.70 12.37 1.75
CA ARG A 294 7.17 12.41 1.76
C ARG A 294 7.73 13.71 1.22
N ALA A 295 7.14 14.25 0.14
CA ALA A 295 7.61 15.49 -0.47
C ALA A 295 7.50 16.71 0.47
N ILE A 296 6.52 16.70 1.38
CA ILE A 296 6.33 17.74 2.40
C ILE A 296 6.92 17.38 3.77
N GLY A 297 7.80 16.36 3.84
CA GLY A 297 8.44 15.93 5.08
C GLY A 297 7.45 15.39 6.12
N ARG A 298 6.38 14.73 5.67
CA ARG A 298 5.38 14.02 6.47
C ARG A 298 5.31 12.54 6.03
N ARG A 299 4.39 11.79 6.62
CA ARG A 299 4.08 10.39 6.28
C ARG A 299 2.58 10.15 6.30
N LEU A 300 2.14 9.02 5.77
CA LEU A 300 0.79 8.52 6.01
C LEU A 300 0.66 8.03 7.46
N PRO A 301 -0.52 8.15 8.08
CA PRO A 301 -0.81 7.49 9.35
C PRO A 301 -0.90 5.98 9.14
N THR A 302 -0.64 5.21 10.20
CA THR A 302 -1.13 3.83 10.29
C THR A 302 -2.63 3.82 10.53
N GLU A 303 -3.28 2.68 10.34
CA GLU A 303 -4.70 2.50 10.69
C GLU A 303 -4.95 2.79 12.18
N ALA A 304 -4.07 2.30 13.06
CA ALA A 304 -4.16 2.56 14.50
C ALA A 304 -3.97 4.03 14.88
N GLU A 305 -3.22 4.80 14.10
CA GLU A 305 -3.10 6.26 14.27
C GLU A 305 -4.24 7.04 13.61
N TRP A 306 -5.10 6.37 12.83
CA TRP A 306 -6.22 7.01 12.17
C TRP A 306 -7.53 6.83 12.93
N GLU A 307 -7.73 5.64 13.54
CA GLU A 307 -8.88 5.30 14.38
C GLU A 307 -8.86 5.99 15.75
#